data_AF-A0A809QRD3-F1
#
_entry.id   AF-A0A809QRD3-F1
#
_cell.length_a   1.000
_cell.length_b   1.000
_cell.length_c   1.000
_cell.angle_alpha   90.00
_cell.angle_beta   90.00
_cell.angle_gamma   90.00
#
_symmetry.space_group_name_H-M   'P 1'
#
loop_
_entity.id
_entity.type
_entity.pdbx_description
1 polymer ?
#
loop_
_entity_poly.entity_id
_entity_poly.type
_entity_poly.pdbx_seq_one_letter_code
_entity_poly.pdbx_strand_id
1 'polypeptide(L)'
;MEHPVYVEKQWMKLLWIILPVSTVLLLAVQMIYLGPGMTGIKLALPLVSLLLLALLGALTISVDASYLRWHFGLIGFPSWKIALSDIAYAEATTTSMMEGYGIRFTSKGMLYNATGNTAILVVLRNGKALRLGTQDPQRLLSYITPRLNAR
;
A
#
# COMPACT_ATOMS: atom_id res chain seq x y z
N MET A 1 24.54 -0.46 2.92
CA MET A 1 23.06 -0.54 2.82
C MET A 1 22.57 -0.80 4.23
N GLU A 2 21.96 0.19 4.88
CA GLU A 2 21.44 0.00 6.24
C GLU A 2 20.30 -1.02 6.20
N HIS A 3 20.38 -2.06 7.02
CA HIS A 3 19.33 -3.06 7.13
C HIS A 3 18.11 -2.42 7.81
N PRO A 4 16.89 -2.57 7.24
CA PRO A 4 15.69 -2.02 7.85
C PRO A 4 15.48 -2.69 9.22
N VAL A 5 15.29 -1.87 10.25
CA VAL A 5 15.04 -2.32 11.63
C VAL A 5 13.63 -2.87 11.79
N TYR A 6 12.72 -2.43 10.91
CA TYR A 6 11.34 -2.89 10.83
C TYR A 6 10.91 -3.03 9.38
N VAL A 7 10.19 -4.11 9.07
CA VAL A 7 9.50 -4.33 7.79
C VAL A 7 8.15 -4.98 8.06
N GLU A 8 7.08 -4.36 7.57
CA GLU A 8 5.72 -4.92 7.54
C GLU A 8 5.26 -5.02 6.09
N LYS A 9 4.82 -6.21 5.69
CA LYS A 9 4.22 -6.45 4.37
C LYS A 9 2.75 -6.80 4.54
N GLN A 10 1.89 -5.98 3.94
CA GLN A 10 0.45 -6.13 3.97
C GLN A 10 -0.07 -6.45 2.57
N TRP A 11 -0.83 -7.52 2.44
CA TRP A 11 -1.44 -7.90 1.17
C TRP A 11 -2.79 -7.20 1.00
N MET A 12 -3.04 -6.66 -0.19
CA MET A 12 -4.37 -6.16 -0.55
C MET A 12 -5.30 -7.34 -0.82
N LYS A 13 -5.76 -8.01 0.24
CA LYS A 13 -6.53 -9.27 0.17
C LYS A 13 -7.70 -9.16 -0.80
N LEU A 14 -8.43 -8.05 -0.77
CA LEU A 14 -9.57 -7.82 -1.65
C LEU A 14 -9.17 -7.81 -3.13
N LEU A 15 -8.04 -7.17 -3.48
CA LEU A 15 -7.53 -7.15 -4.85
C LEU A 15 -7.10 -8.54 -5.31
N TRP A 16 -6.45 -9.31 -4.43
CA TRP A 16 -6.04 -10.70 -4.69
C TRP A 16 -7.18 -11.69 -4.88
N ILE A 17 -8.40 -11.33 -4.46
CA ILE A 17 -9.59 -12.16 -4.65
C ILE A 17 -10.42 -11.66 -5.83
N ILE A 18 -10.78 -10.38 -5.83
CA ILE A 18 -11.69 -9.82 -6.84
C ILE A 18 -11.07 -9.89 -8.23
N LEU A 19 -9.79 -9.54 -8.37
CA LEU A 19 -9.17 -9.39 -9.68
C LEU A 19 -8.99 -10.72 -10.41
N PRO A 20 -8.52 -11.82 -9.77
CA PRO A 20 -8.52 -13.13 -10.42
C PRO A 20 -9.92 -13.65 -10.76
N VAL A 21 -10.89 -13.48 -9.85
CA VAL A 21 -12.27 -13.92 -10.09
C VAL A 21 -12.89 -13.18 -11.27
N SER A 22 -12.79 -11.85 -11.31
CA SER A 22 -13.30 -11.05 -12.44
C SER A 22 -12.59 -11.38 -13.75
N THR A 23 -11.28 -11.64 -13.70
CA THR A 23 -10.49 -12.05 -14.88
C THR A 23 -11.00 -13.39 -15.44
N VAL A 24 -11.22 -14.39 -14.59
CA VAL A 24 -11.74 -15.71 -15.03
C VAL A 24 -13.15 -15.58 -15.61
N LEU A 25 -14.04 -14.82 -14.96
CA LEU A 25 -15.40 -14.59 -15.45
C LEU A 25 -15.40 -13.90 -16.83
N LEU A 26 -14.61 -12.84 -16.98
CA LEU A 26 -14.49 -12.12 -18.24
C LEU A 26 -13.84 -12.96 -19.34
N LEU A 27 -12.86 -13.81 -19.00
CA LEU A 27 -12.29 -14.76 -19.95
C LEU A 27 -13.34 -15.78 -20.42
N ALA A 28 -14.17 -16.31 -19.51
CA ALA A 28 -15.25 -17.21 -19.89
C ALA A 28 -16.24 -16.55 -20.85
N VAL A 29 -16.63 -15.29 -20.59
CA VAL A 29 -17.45 -14.49 -21.51
C VAL A 29 -16.76 -14.34 -22.88
N GLN A 30 -15.47 -14.00 -22.90
CA GLN A 30 -14.73 -13.90 -24.15
C GLN A 30 -14.69 -15.22 -24.94
N MET A 31 -14.64 -16.37 -24.27
CA MET A 31 -14.64 -17.67 -24.95
C MET A 31 -15.99 -18.00 -25.61
N ILE A 32 -17.09 -17.46 -25.08
CA ILE A 32 -18.44 -17.65 -25.64
C ILE A 32 -18.67 -16.72 -26.84
N TYR A 33 -18.26 -15.45 -26.72
CA TYR A 33 -18.64 -14.40 -27.69
C TYR A 33 -17.55 -14.02 -28.70
N LEU A 34 -16.27 -14.29 -28.42
CA LEU A 34 -15.16 -13.91 -29.31
C LEU A 34 -14.66 -15.09 -30.13
N GLY A 35 -14.55 -14.87 -31.44
CA GLY A 35 -14.02 -15.85 -32.38
C GLY A 35 -12.57 -16.29 -32.07
N PRO A 36 -12.13 -17.43 -32.64
CA PRO A 36 -10.82 -18.01 -32.36
C PRO A 36 -9.65 -17.10 -32.76
N GLY A 37 -9.83 -16.21 -33.74
CA GLY A 37 -8.80 -15.26 -34.19
C GLY A 37 -8.51 -14.07 -33.25
N MET A 38 -9.28 -13.91 -32.17
CA MET A 38 -9.15 -12.77 -31.24
C MET A 38 -8.21 -13.05 -30.06
N THR A 39 -7.15 -13.84 -30.28
CA THR A 39 -6.22 -14.29 -29.25
C THR A 39 -5.55 -13.13 -28.50
N GLY A 40 -5.25 -12.03 -29.18
CA GLY A 40 -4.64 -10.86 -28.55
C GLY A 40 -5.47 -10.27 -27.41
N ILE A 41 -6.80 -10.15 -27.60
CA ILE A 41 -7.72 -9.62 -26.58
C ILE A 41 -7.84 -10.62 -25.41
N LYS A 42 -7.91 -11.91 -25.72
CA LYS A 42 -7.97 -13.00 -24.73
C LYS A 42 -6.73 -13.04 -23.84
N LEU A 43 -5.55 -12.73 -24.38
CA LEU A 43 -4.30 -12.68 -23.60
C LEU A 43 -4.06 -11.33 -22.91
N ALA A 44 -4.55 -10.22 -23.49
CA ALA A 44 -4.36 -8.90 -22.91
C ALA A 44 -4.99 -8.79 -21.51
N LEU A 45 -6.20 -9.34 -21.32
CA LEU A 45 -6.89 -9.26 -20.03
C LEU A 45 -6.09 -9.88 -18.86
N PRO A 46 -5.67 -11.17 -18.90
CA PRO A 46 -4.90 -11.76 -17.81
C PRO A 46 -3.54 -11.08 -17.63
N LEU A 47 -2.88 -10.62 -18.71
CA LEU A 47 -1.63 -9.87 -18.61
C LEU A 47 -1.80 -8.56 -17.84
N VAL A 48 -2.85 -7.80 -18.13
CA VAL A 48 -3.17 -6.57 -17.41
C VAL A 48 -3.50 -6.86 -15.95
N SER A 49 -4.30 -7.90 -15.66
CA SER A 49 -4.61 -8.29 -14.29
C SER A 49 -3.37 -8.67 -13.48
N LEU A 50 -2.45 -9.45 -14.08
CA LEU A 50 -1.18 -9.80 -13.45
C LEU A 50 -0.31 -8.56 -13.20
N LEU A 51 -0.25 -7.63 -14.16
CA LEU A 51 0.48 -6.38 -14.00
C LEU A 51 -0.08 -5.53 -12.84
N LEU A 52 -1.42 -5.43 -12.73
CA LEU A 52 -2.06 -4.71 -11.63
C LEU A 52 -1.76 -5.34 -10.26
N LEU A 53 -1.78 -6.68 -10.16
CA LEU A 53 -1.37 -7.37 -8.93
C LEU A 53 0.12 -7.14 -8.61
N ALA A 54 0.98 -7.13 -9.62
CA ALA A 54 2.40 -6.88 -9.42
C ALA A 54 2.68 -5.45 -8.93
N LEU A 55 1.90 -4.45 -9.39
CA LEU A 55 2.07 -3.04 -9.04
C LEU A 55 1.36 -2.63 -7.75
N LEU A 56 0.22 -3.24 -7.42
CA LEU A 56 -0.64 -2.79 -6.31
C LEU A 56 -0.99 -3.90 -5.32
N GLY A 57 -0.57 -5.15 -5.54
CA GLY A 57 -1.01 -6.30 -4.74
C GLY A 57 -0.56 -6.31 -3.28
N ALA A 58 0.40 -5.48 -2.89
CA ALA A 58 0.87 -5.39 -1.51
C ALA A 58 1.29 -3.96 -1.16
N LEU A 59 1.16 -3.58 0.10
CA LEU A 59 1.80 -2.42 0.71
C LEU A 59 2.92 -2.94 1.60
N THR A 60 4.14 -2.46 1.40
CA THR A 60 5.26 -2.77 2.30
C THR A 60 5.72 -1.49 2.95
N ILE A 61 5.83 -1.49 4.27
CA ILE A 61 6.33 -0.39 5.09
C ILE A 61 7.65 -0.85 5.70
N SER A 62 8.68 -0.01 5.64
CA SER A 62 9.98 -0.29 6.24
C SER A 62 10.53 0.94 6.93
N VAL A 63 11.15 0.74 8.08
CA VAL A 63 11.83 1.80 8.84
C VAL A 63 13.31 1.44 8.95
N ASP A 64 14.18 2.36 8.52
CA ASP A 64 15.62 2.28 8.74
C ASP A 64 16.06 3.31 9.80
N ALA A 65 17.38 3.55 9.95
CA ALA A 65 17.88 4.47 10.96
C ALA A 65 17.47 5.94 10.70
N SER A 66 17.24 6.31 9.44
CA SER A 66 17.08 7.69 9.00
C SER A 66 15.76 7.96 8.26
N TYR A 67 15.10 6.93 7.73
CA TYR A 67 13.96 7.05 6.83
C TYR A 67 12.83 6.08 7.18
N LEU A 68 11.61 6.59 7.04
CA LEU A 68 10.37 5.82 6.90
C LEU A 68 10.09 5.67 5.40
N ARG A 69 10.00 4.43 4.92
CA ARG A 69 9.73 4.13 3.51
C ARG A 69 8.50 3.24 3.39
N TRP A 70 7.75 3.42 2.33
CA TRP A 70 6.68 2.51 1.97
C TRP A 70 6.53 2.42 0.46
N HIS A 71 6.04 1.29 -0.04
CA HIS A 71 5.77 1.12 -1.46
C HIS A 71 4.58 0.21 -1.68
N PHE A 72 3.92 0.41 -2.81
CA PHE A 72 2.95 -0.56 -3.32
C PHE A 72 3.62 -1.54 -4.29
N GLY A 73 3.01 -2.71 -4.41
CA GLY A 73 3.40 -3.75 -5.35
C GLY A 73 4.52 -4.66 -4.87
N LEU A 74 4.68 -5.75 -5.61
CA LEU A 74 5.75 -6.73 -5.46
C LEU A 74 7.06 -6.24 -6.06
N ILE A 75 6.99 -5.34 -7.05
CA ILE A 75 8.14 -4.80 -7.77
C ILE A 75 8.81 -3.65 -6.97
N GLY A 76 8.16 -3.15 -5.92
CA GLY A 76 8.69 -2.02 -5.15
C GLY A 76 8.34 -0.65 -5.71
N PHE A 77 7.45 -0.58 -6.70
CA PHE A 77 6.99 0.66 -7.33
C PHE A 77 5.46 0.68 -7.44
N PRO A 78 4.78 1.78 -7.10
CA PRO A 78 5.32 3.08 -6.64
C PRO A 78 5.87 3.07 -5.21
N SER A 79 6.93 3.85 -4.94
CA SER A 79 7.59 3.97 -3.64
C SER A 79 7.66 5.40 -3.12
N TRP A 80 7.57 5.57 -1.81
CA TRP A 80 7.74 6.83 -1.10
C TRP A 80 8.73 6.67 0.05
N LYS A 81 9.38 7.77 0.41
CA LYS A 81 10.29 7.86 1.54
C LYS A 81 10.20 9.23 2.20
N ILE A 82 10.34 9.26 3.52
CA ILE A 82 10.39 10.47 4.33
C ILE A 82 11.51 10.31 5.35
N ALA A 83 12.31 11.36 5.57
CA ALA A 83 13.31 11.35 6.62
C ALA A 83 12.63 11.42 7.99
N LEU A 84 13.06 10.59 8.94
CA LEU A 84 12.54 10.60 10.31
C LEU A 84 12.75 11.97 10.98
N SER A 85 13.79 12.72 10.57
CA SER A 85 14.03 14.10 10.98
C SER A 85 12.91 15.07 10.61
N ASP A 86 12.20 14.81 9.52
CA ASP A 86 11.16 15.68 8.99
C ASP A 86 9.80 15.40 9.65
N ILE A 87 9.71 14.31 10.41
CA ILE A 87 8.52 13.95 11.17
C ILE A 87 8.50 14.81 12.45
N ALA A 88 7.38 15.52 12.64
CA ALA A 88 7.11 16.28 13.86
C ALA A 88 6.61 15.36 14.97
N TYR A 89 5.61 14.53 14.66
CA TYR A 89 5.12 13.47 15.55
C TYR A 89 4.43 12.37 14.75
N ALA A 90 4.29 11.19 15.38
CA ALA A 90 3.51 10.09 14.86
C ALA A 90 2.63 9.50 15.96
N GLU A 91 1.39 9.14 15.63
CA GLU A 91 0.43 8.59 16.59
C GLU A 91 -0.43 7.49 15.97
N ALA A 92 -0.97 6.61 16.81
CA ALA A 92 -1.89 5.57 16.36
C ALA A 92 -3.24 6.20 16.05
N THR A 93 -3.81 5.86 14.91
CA THR A 93 -5.12 6.35 14.49
C THR A 93 -5.93 5.24 13.85
N THR A 94 -7.24 5.47 13.72
CA THR A 94 -8.12 4.56 12.99
C THR A 94 -8.49 5.18 11.65
N THR A 95 -8.59 4.34 10.64
CA THR A 95 -9.12 4.70 9.33
C THR A 95 -10.56 4.25 9.26
N SER A 96 -11.44 5.10 8.76
CA SER A 96 -12.81 4.67 8.50
C SER A 96 -12.80 3.69 7.34
N MET A 97 -13.62 2.64 7.43
CA MET A 97 -13.75 1.65 6.35
C MET A 97 -14.25 2.28 5.03
N MET A 98 -14.95 3.42 5.12
CA MET A 98 -15.37 4.24 3.98
C MET A 98 -14.21 4.93 3.26
N GLU A 99 -13.09 5.19 3.94
CA GLU A 99 -11.90 5.77 3.31
C GLU A 99 -11.24 4.73 2.38
N GLY A 100 -11.51 3.45 2.58
CA GLY A 100 -11.16 2.36 1.68
C GLY A 100 -9.67 1.97 1.72
N TYR A 101 -9.25 1.35 0.62
CA TYR A 101 -7.90 0.80 0.43
C TYR A 101 -7.21 1.45 -0.77
N GLY A 102 -5.88 1.44 -0.76
CA GLY A 102 -4.99 2.00 -1.78
C GLY A 102 -4.33 3.30 -1.37
N ILE A 103 -3.98 4.11 -2.39
CA ILE A 103 -3.39 5.45 -2.28
C ILE A 103 -4.53 6.45 -2.46
N ARG A 104 -4.88 7.20 -1.42
CA ARG A 104 -6.05 8.09 -1.44
C ARG A 104 -5.74 9.45 -0.83
N PHE A 105 -6.23 10.51 -1.46
CA PHE A 105 -6.26 11.83 -0.85
C PHE A 105 -7.55 11.97 -0.04
N THR A 106 -7.42 12.32 1.24
CA THR A 106 -8.52 12.49 2.18
C THR A 106 -8.49 13.89 2.79
N SER A 107 -9.56 14.31 3.47
CA SER A 107 -9.56 15.57 4.22
C SER A 107 -8.48 15.63 5.32
N LYS A 108 -7.97 14.48 5.74
CA LYS A 108 -6.88 14.32 6.74
C LYS A 108 -5.50 14.07 6.09
N GLY A 109 -5.35 14.37 4.80
CA GLY A 109 -4.10 14.16 4.06
C GLY A 109 -4.08 12.84 3.27
N MET A 110 -2.87 12.40 2.89
CA MET A 110 -2.69 11.18 2.12
C MET A 110 -2.92 9.94 2.98
N LEU A 111 -3.71 8.98 2.51
CA LEU A 111 -3.90 7.67 3.12
C LEU A 111 -3.27 6.60 2.22
N TYR A 112 -2.42 5.77 2.80
CA TYR A 112 -1.86 4.59 2.17
C TYR A 112 -2.29 3.38 3.00
N ASN A 113 -3.23 2.58 2.49
CA ASN A 113 -3.78 1.44 3.26
C ASN A 113 -3.92 0.21 2.36
N ALA A 114 -3.47 -0.97 2.82
CA ALA A 114 -3.72 -2.22 2.11
C ALA A 114 -4.89 -3.02 2.69
N THR A 115 -5.10 -2.97 4.01
CA THR A 115 -6.10 -3.78 4.72
C THR A 115 -6.29 -3.26 6.14
N GLY A 116 -7.46 -3.54 6.72
CA GLY A 116 -7.79 -3.18 8.10
C GLY A 116 -8.22 -1.71 8.28
N ASN A 117 -8.48 -1.37 9.54
CA ASN A 117 -9.01 -0.07 9.99
C ASN A 117 -8.04 0.69 10.91
N THR A 118 -6.80 0.23 11.00
CA THR A 118 -5.75 0.79 11.86
C THR A 118 -4.65 1.40 11.01
N ALA A 119 -4.13 2.54 11.47
CA ALA A 119 -3.06 3.26 10.80
C ALA A 119 -2.21 4.01 11.82
N ILE A 120 -1.07 4.53 11.38
CA ILE A 120 -0.38 5.62 12.06
C ILE A 120 -0.62 6.91 11.30
N LEU A 121 -0.90 7.99 12.01
CA LEU A 121 -0.81 9.35 11.49
C LEU A 121 0.65 9.80 11.62
N VAL A 122 1.22 10.28 10.52
CA VAL A 122 2.55 10.88 10.46
C VAL A 122 2.37 12.34 10.07
N VAL A 123 2.72 13.24 10.98
CA VAL A 123 2.69 14.67 10.74
C VAL A 123 4.11 15.17 10.54
N LEU A 124 4.33 15.89 9.45
CA LEU A 124 5.63 16.44 9.09
C LEU A 124 5.78 17.85 9.63
N ARG A 125 7.03 18.26 9.86
CA ARG A 125 7.39 19.62 10.32
C ARG A 125 6.96 20.72 9.36
N ASN A 126 6.74 20.40 8.08
CA ASN A 126 6.23 21.33 7.07
C ASN A 126 4.68 21.45 7.04
N GLY A 127 3.98 20.87 8.02
CA GLY A 127 2.52 20.91 8.12
C GLY A 127 1.77 19.89 7.27
N LYS A 128 2.46 19.12 6.41
CA LYS A 128 1.84 18.01 5.69
C LYS A 128 1.59 16.83 6.62
N ALA A 129 0.51 16.10 6.37
CA ALA A 129 0.18 14.88 7.10
C ALA A 129 -0.14 13.73 6.16
N LEU A 130 0.18 12.51 6.59
CA LEU A 130 -0.20 11.29 5.91
C LEU A 130 -0.55 10.20 6.93
N ARG A 131 -1.29 9.19 6.48
CA ARG A 131 -1.66 8.02 7.25
C ARG A 131 -1.15 6.76 6.56
N LEU A 132 -0.47 5.91 7.31
CA LEU A 132 -0.01 4.59 6.86
C LEU A 132 -0.81 3.51 7.57
N GLY A 133 -1.57 2.73 6.81
CA GLY A 133 -2.27 1.55 7.31
C GLY A 133 -1.27 0.52 7.82
N THR A 134 -1.52 0.00 9.02
CA THR A 134 -0.66 -0.99 9.69
C THR A 134 -1.56 -1.89 10.54
N GLN A 135 -1.28 -3.19 10.60
CA GLN A 135 -2.03 -4.10 11.47
C GLN A 135 -1.61 -3.94 12.94
N ASP A 136 -0.44 -3.35 13.18
CA ASP A 136 0.15 -3.20 14.51
C ASP A 136 0.74 -1.79 14.66
N PRO A 137 -0.12 -0.76 14.83
CA PRO A 137 0.32 0.62 14.93
C PRO A 137 1.24 0.86 16.13
N GLN A 138 1.01 0.16 17.25
CA GLN A 138 1.85 0.28 18.44
C GLN A 138 3.28 -0.21 18.17
N ARG A 139 3.43 -1.35 17.49
CA ARG A 139 4.74 -1.87 17.11
C ARG A 139 5.45 -0.95 16.13
N LEU A 140 4.76 -0.40 15.13
CA LEU A 140 5.40 0.53 14.20
C LEU A 140 5.86 1.82 14.92
N LEU A 141 5.04 2.36 15.81
CA LEU A 141 5.39 3.54 16.60
C LEU A 141 6.58 3.30 17.53
N SER A 142 6.74 2.10 18.10
CA SER A 142 7.88 1.80 18.97
C SER A 142 9.24 1.89 18.25
N TYR A 143 9.28 1.73 16.93
CA TYR A 143 10.48 1.95 16.12
C TYR A 143 10.64 3.41 15.67
N ILE A 144 9.56 4.18 15.55
CA ILE A 144 9.61 5.58 15.09
C ILE A 144 9.86 6.54 16.25
N THR A 145 9.06 6.46 17.32
CA THR A 145 9.04 7.45 18.42
C THR A 145 10.41 7.69 19.08
N PRO A 146 11.22 6.67 19.41
CA PRO A 146 12.54 6.91 20.01
C PRO A 146 13.49 7.72 19.11
N ARG A 147 13.32 7.63 17.79
CA ARG A 147 14.14 8.33 16.79
C ARG A 147 13.68 9.76 16.55
N LEU A 148 12.47 10.13 16.98
CA LEU A 148 11.96 11.50 16.93
C LEU A 148 12.50 12.35 18.09
N ASN A 149 12.69 11.73 19.26
CA ASN A 149 13.07 12.38 20.52
C ASN A 149 14.59 12.37 20.78
N ALA A 150 15.39 11.68 19.96
CA ALA A 150 16.85 11.64 20.10
C ALA A 150 17.56 12.93 19.63
N ARG A 151 16.91 14.08 19.80
CA ARG A 151 17.42 15.41 19.45
C ARG A 151 17.32 16.37 20.62
#